data_AF-A0A6A1VQR7-F1
#
_entry.id   AF-A0A6A1VQR7-F1
#
_cell.length_a   1.000
_cell.length_b   1.000
_cell.length_c   1.000
_cell.angle_alpha   90.00
_cell.angle_beta   90.00
_cell.angle_gamma   90.00
#
_symmetry.space_group_name_H-M   'P 1'
#
loop_
_entity.id
_entity.type
_entity.pdbx_description
1 polymer ?
#
loop_
_entity_poly.entity_id
_entity_poly.type
_entity_poly.pdbx_seq_one_letter_code
_entity_poly.pdbx_strand_id
1 'polypeptide(L)'
;MAFQADYMHWIVDKIPDQALLNTSGWRYIVPQLYKQYPNDDRNLNISVSSPPVIKVAKDNIDVIVNLDLIIDVVDAGEVIPVACISLDISSAGSLEIVRNHLSGSVRLKDFNAYLKWSEIGDLHIHLLQPVMSTLIKTVFLPYVNLRLWRGFPLPLSLPHGYTLQNAELVCSDSRVIVCSDLARTEEYHLSQHRLYYN
;
A
#
# COMPACT_ATOMS: atom_id res chain seq x y z
N MET A 1 -14.82 -1.49 -7.19
CA MET A 1 -14.76 -2.94 -6.82
C MET A 1 -13.95 -3.22 -5.58
N ALA A 2 -12.63 -2.96 -5.50
CA ALA A 2 -11.85 -3.30 -4.29
C ALA A 2 -12.19 -2.45 -3.05
N PHE A 3 -12.36 -1.13 -3.21
CA PHE A 3 -12.77 -0.22 -2.12
C PHE A 3 -14.19 -0.51 -1.59
N GLN A 4 -15.15 -0.71 -2.50
CA GLN A 4 -16.55 -1.00 -2.16
C GLN A 4 -16.78 -2.36 -1.50
N ALA A 5 -15.79 -3.24 -1.55
CA ALA A 5 -15.86 -4.58 -0.95
C ALA A 5 -15.16 -4.66 0.41
N ASP A 6 -14.88 -3.52 1.04
CA ASP A 6 -14.30 -3.39 2.40
C ASP A 6 -12.88 -3.98 2.55
N TYR A 7 -12.25 -4.43 1.46
CA TYR A 7 -10.90 -5.02 1.46
C TYR A 7 -9.77 -4.03 1.79
N MET A 8 -10.11 -2.77 2.03
CA MET A 8 -9.19 -1.66 2.28
C MET A 8 -9.24 -1.14 3.72
N HIS A 9 -9.71 -1.97 4.65
CA HIS A 9 -9.64 -1.74 6.09
C HIS A 9 -8.63 -2.71 6.72
N TRP A 10 -7.65 -2.18 7.47
CA TRP A 10 -6.64 -2.96 8.17
C TRP A 10 -6.48 -2.46 9.60
N ILE A 11 -6.90 -3.29 10.55
CA ILE A 11 -6.48 -3.13 11.95
C ILE A 11 -5.04 -3.63 12.01
N VAL A 12 -4.10 -2.75 12.34
CA VAL A 12 -2.69 -3.13 12.43
C VAL A 12 -2.34 -3.33 13.90
N ASP A 13 -2.45 -4.59 14.34
CA ASP A 13 -2.09 -5.06 15.68
C ASP A 13 -0.61 -5.41 15.80
N LYS A 14 0.11 -5.46 14.66
CA LYS A 14 1.56 -5.73 14.61
C LYS A 14 2.23 -4.82 13.59
N ILE A 15 3.00 -3.85 14.08
CA ILE A 15 3.93 -3.06 13.28
C ILE A 15 5.37 -3.40 13.64
N PRO A 16 6.33 -3.24 12.71
CA PRO A 16 7.74 -3.50 12.99
C PRO A 16 8.28 -2.71 14.18
N ASP A 17 7.78 -1.48 14.37
CA ASP A 17 8.11 -0.65 15.53
C ASP A 17 7.05 -0.79 16.63
N GLN A 18 7.17 -1.85 17.41
CA GLN A 18 6.26 -2.18 18.51
C GLN A 18 6.16 -1.08 19.57
N ALA A 19 7.17 -0.20 19.69
CA ALA A 19 7.12 0.92 20.63
C ALA A 19 6.02 1.92 20.29
N LEU A 20 5.60 2.00 19.02
CA LEU A 20 4.48 2.83 18.58
C LEU A 20 3.11 2.25 18.97
N LEU A 21 3.04 0.98 19.40
CA LEU A 21 1.81 0.33 19.87
C LEU A 21 1.58 0.45 21.38
N ASN A 22 2.46 1.13 22.11
CA ASN A 22 2.27 1.40 23.54
C ASN A 22 2.28 2.90 23.83
N THR A 23 1.45 3.38 24.76
CA THR A 23 1.36 4.82 25.05
C THR A 23 2.67 5.43 25.57
N SER A 24 3.55 4.62 26.15
CA SER A 24 4.88 5.05 26.62
C SER A 24 5.79 5.55 25.49
N GLY A 25 5.72 4.95 24.30
CA GLY A 25 6.46 5.41 23.11
C GLY A 25 6.01 6.78 22.60
N TRP A 26 4.80 7.20 23.01
CA TRP A 26 4.19 8.47 22.61
C TRP A 26 4.41 9.58 23.65
N ARG A 27 5.07 9.30 24.77
CA ARG A 27 5.26 10.27 25.87
C ARG A 27 5.88 11.59 25.40
N TYR A 28 6.76 11.56 24.42
CA TYR A 28 7.45 12.74 23.86
C TYR A 28 6.78 13.28 22.59
N ILE A 29 5.85 12.52 21.99
CA ILE A 29 5.20 12.85 20.72
C ILE A 29 3.81 13.45 20.99
N VAL A 30 3.03 12.80 21.84
CA VAL A 30 1.72 13.23 22.33
C VAL A 30 1.66 13.06 23.85
N PRO A 31 2.17 14.03 24.62
CA PRO A 31 2.24 13.93 26.07
C PRO A 31 0.86 13.82 26.75
N GLN A 32 -0.17 14.47 26.18
CA GLN A 32 -1.53 14.46 26.72
C GLN A 32 -2.13 13.05 26.75
N LEU A 33 -1.82 12.27 25.73
CA LEU A 33 -2.28 10.92 25.58
C LEU A 33 -1.62 9.96 26.59
N TYR A 34 -0.33 10.13 26.87
CA TYR A 34 0.32 9.39 27.96
C TYR A 34 -0.20 9.77 29.35
N LYS A 35 -0.62 11.03 29.55
CA LYS A 35 -1.19 11.48 30.84
C LYS A 35 -2.57 10.89 31.11
N GLN A 36 -3.41 10.78 30.08
CA GLN A 36 -4.75 10.22 30.22
C GLN A 36 -4.75 8.69 30.26
N TYR A 37 -3.84 8.06 29.50
CA TYR A 37 -3.77 6.60 29.34
C TYR A 37 -2.32 6.08 29.52
N PRO A 38 -1.79 6.05 30.76
CA PRO A 38 -0.38 5.75 31.01
C PRO A 38 -0.07 4.24 30.91
N ASN A 39 0.84 3.89 29.99
CA ASN A 39 1.30 2.53 29.69
C ASN A 39 0.27 1.57 29.09
N ASP A 40 -0.90 2.06 28.67
CA ASP A 40 -1.90 1.22 28.01
C ASP A 40 -1.44 0.78 26.61
N ASP A 41 -1.89 -0.42 26.24
CA ASP A 41 -1.71 -0.96 24.90
C ASP A 41 -2.63 -0.23 23.91
N ARG A 42 -2.15 -0.06 22.68
CA ARG A 42 -2.89 0.59 21.60
C ARG A 42 -3.04 -0.29 20.39
N ASN A 43 -4.17 -0.08 19.71
CA ASN A 43 -4.36 -0.52 18.34
C ASN A 43 -4.32 0.70 17.41
N LEU A 44 -3.68 0.53 16.26
CA LEU A 44 -3.71 1.52 15.19
C LEU A 44 -4.65 0.99 14.10
N ASN A 45 -5.81 1.63 13.96
CA ASN A 45 -6.77 1.26 12.94
C ASN A 45 -6.54 2.10 11.69
N ILE A 46 -6.09 1.45 10.62
CA ILE A 46 -5.79 2.11 9.35
C ILE A 46 -6.89 1.75 8.36
N SER A 47 -7.56 2.77 7.84
CA SER A 47 -8.62 2.61 6.85
C SER A 47 -8.36 3.48 5.64
N VAL A 48 -8.65 2.98 4.44
CA VAL A 48 -8.67 3.82 3.25
C VAL A 48 -9.97 4.63 3.28
N SER A 49 -9.86 5.96 3.20
CA SER A 49 -11.03 6.85 3.33
C SER A 49 -11.77 7.09 2.01
N SER A 50 -11.10 6.88 0.87
CA SER A 50 -11.70 7.04 -0.46
C SER A 50 -11.09 6.06 -1.48
N PRO A 51 -11.79 5.74 -2.59
CA PRO A 51 -11.20 4.92 -3.64
C PRO A 51 -9.90 5.55 -4.17
N PRO A 52 -8.80 4.78 -4.26
CA PRO A 52 -7.54 5.32 -4.76
C PRO A 52 -7.68 5.74 -6.23
N VAL A 53 -7.06 6.86 -6.58
CA VAL A 53 -7.08 7.43 -7.92
C VAL A 53 -5.78 7.08 -8.63
N ILE A 54 -5.89 6.39 -9.78
CA ILE A 54 -4.76 6.02 -10.62
C ILE A 54 -4.81 6.88 -11.88
N LYS A 55 -3.74 7.61 -12.17
CA LYS A 55 -3.57 8.41 -13.38
C LYS A 55 -2.45 7.81 -14.21
N VAL A 56 -2.77 7.39 -15.42
CA VAL A 56 -1.78 6.82 -16.36
C VAL A 56 -1.47 7.87 -17.42
N ALA A 57 -0.24 8.35 -17.41
CA ALA A 57 0.33 9.23 -18.41
C ALA A 57 1.41 8.48 -19.20
N LYS A 58 1.98 9.15 -20.20
CA LYS A 58 3.11 8.59 -20.95
C LYS A 58 4.29 8.37 -20.00
N ASP A 59 4.72 7.11 -19.89
CA ASP A 59 5.83 6.65 -19.05
C ASP A 59 5.72 6.96 -17.54
N ASN A 60 4.54 7.38 -17.06
CA ASN A 60 4.32 7.71 -15.65
C ASN A 60 2.94 7.23 -15.18
N ILE A 61 2.93 6.60 -14.01
CA ILE A 61 1.71 6.20 -13.32
C ILE A 61 1.70 6.91 -11.97
N ASP A 62 0.75 7.81 -11.76
CA ASP A 62 0.55 8.46 -10.47
C ASP A 62 -0.60 7.77 -9.73
N VAL A 63 -0.37 7.47 -8.46
CA VAL A 63 -1.35 6.85 -7.58
C VAL A 63 -1.54 7.73 -6.36
N ILE A 64 -2.79 8.19 -6.18
CA ILE A 64 -3.19 9.04 -5.06
C ILE A 64 -4.11 8.22 -4.15
N VAL A 65 -3.78 8.19 -2.86
CA VAL A 65 -4.53 7.42 -1.85
C VAL A 65 -4.82 8.31 -0.65
N ASN A 66 -6.07 8.31 -0.19
CA ASN A 66 -6.44 8.94 1.08
C ASN A 66 -6.63 7.84 2.15
N LEU A 67 -5.95 7.98 3.29
CA LEU A 67 -6.05 7.06 4.43
C LEU A 67 -6.50 7.82 5.67
N ASP A 68 -7.38 7.23 6.45
CA ASP A 68 -7.68 7.64 7.82
C ASP A 68 -7.01 6.65 8.78
N LEU A 69 -6.09 7.18 9.59
CA LEU A 69 -5.52 6.49 10.74
C LEU A 69 -6.28 6.92 12.00
N ILE A 70 -6.93 5.96 12.64
CA ILE A 70 -7.55 6.14 13.95
C ILE A 70 -6.61 5.53 15.00
N ILE A 71 -6.32 6.33 16.02
CA ILE A 71 -5.54 5.90 17.18
C ILE A 71 -6.56 5.41 18.22
N ASP A 72 -6.47 4.12 18.54
CA ASP A 72 -7.32 3.49 19.56
C ASP A 72 -6.48 3.17 20.80
N VAL A 73 -7.06 3.40 21.98
CA VAL A 73 -6.49 2.98 23.27
C VAL A 73 -7.33 1.84 23.81
N VAL A 74 -6.68 0.84 24.40
CA VAL A 74 -7.36 -0.22 25.15
C VAL A 74 -7.29 0.12 26.64
N ASP A 75 -8.38 0.65 27.20
CA ASP A 75 -8.50 0.95 28.63
C ASP A 75 -9.51 -0.01 29.28
N ALA A 76 -9.11 -0.68 30.36
CA ALA A 76 -9.92 -1.68 31.06
C ALA A 76 -10.56 -2.77 30.17
N GLY A 77 -9.99 -3.04 28.98
CA GLY A 77 -10.49 -4.01 28.01
C GLY A 77 -11.47 -3.45 26.96
N GLU A 78 -11.76 -2.14 27.00
CA GLU A 78 -12.56 -1.44 25.99
C GLU A 78 -11.66 -0.69 25.00
N VAL A 79 -12.03 -0.74 23.70
CA VAL A 79 -11.31 -0.03 22.63
C VAL A 79 -11.93 1.36 22.45
N ILE A 80 -11.16 2.40 22.77
CA ILE A 80 -11.60 3.79 22.76
C ILE A 80 -10.84 4.56 21.66
N PRO A 81 -11.53 5.09 20.64
CA PRO A 81 -10.91 5.89 19.59
C PRO A 81 -10.60 7.30 20.14
N VAL A 82 -9.33 7.70 20.16
CA VAL A 82 -8.88 8.94 20.83
C VAL A 82 -8.49 10.06 19.87
N ALA A 83 -8.11 9.72 18.63
CA ALA A 83 -7.83 10.71 17.59
C ALA A 83 -7.92 10.08 16.19
N CYS A 84 -8.20 10.91 15.19
CA CYS A 84 -8.15 10.52 13.78
C CYS A 84 -7.29 11.49 12.98
N ILE A 85 -6.35 10.91 12.23
CA ILE A 85 -5.41 11.62 11.38
C ILE A 85 -5.64 11.13 9.96
N SER A 86 -5.87 12.06 9.05
CA SER A 86 -6.01 11.76 7.64
C SER A 86 -4.68 11.99 6.92
N LEU A 87 -4.40 11.13 5.95
CA LEU A 87 -3.18 11.10 5.17
C LEU A 87 -3.53 11.17 3.68
N ASP A 88 -2.93 12.14 2.99
CA ASP A 88 -2.97 12.24 1.54
C ASP A 88 -1.65 11.75 0.98
N ILE A 89 -1.65 10.59 0.34
CA ILE A 89 -0.44 9.92 -0.13
C ILE A 89 -0.36 10.05 -1.64
N SER A 90 0.78 10.55 -2.12
CA SER A 90 1.16 10.58 -3.53
C SER A 90 2.25 9.54 -3.79
N SER A 91 2.04 8.69 -4.80
CA SER A 91 2.96 7.60 -5.12
C SER A 91 3.13 7.42 -6.64
N ALA A 92 4.29 6.88 -7.01
CA ALA A 92 4.62 6.48 -8.37
C ALA A 92 4.31 4.99 -8.52
N GLY A 93 3.52 4.62 -9.50
CA GLY A 93 3.31 3.24 -9.92
C GLY A 93 4.33 2.79 -10.96
N SER A 94 4.58 1.50 -11.01
CA SER A 94 5.32 0.83 -12.07
C SER A 94 4.62 -0.49 -12.39
N LEU A 95 4.64 -0.89 -13.66
CA LEU A 95 4.01 -2.12 -14.13
C LEU A 95 5.06 -2.99 -14.81
N GLU A 96 4.88 -4.29 -14.69
CA GLU A 96 5.75 -5.30 -15.27
C GLU A 96 4.96 -6.56 -15.61
N ILE A 97 5.44 -7.32 -16.59
CA ILE A 97 4.85 -8.61 -16.95
C ILE A 97 5.76 -9.70 -16.41
N VAL A 98 5.26 -10.44 -15.41
CA VAL A 98 5.98 -11.54 -14.78
C VAL A 98 5.17 -12.82 -14.99
N ARG A 99 5.70 -13.76 -15.78
CA ARG A 99 5.09 -15.08 -16.00
C ARG A 99 3.59 -14.98 -16.36
N ASN A 100 3.26 -14.18 -17.38
CA ASN A 100 1.89 -13.90 -17.85
C ASN A 100 0.95 -13.19 -16.85
N HIS A 101 1.49 -12.63 -15.76
CA HIS A 101 0.76 -11.76 -14.85
C HIS A 101 1.16 -10.31 -15.09
N LEU A 102 0.17 -9.43 -15.19
CA LEU A 102 0.38 -8.00 -15.06
C LEU A 102 0.61 -7.70 -13.57
N SER A 103 1.87 -7.53 -13.23
CA SER A 103 2.31 -7.21 -11.87
C SER A 103 2.62 -5.73 -11.78
N GLY A 104 2.65 -5.20 -10.56
CA GLY A 104 3.00 -3.81 -10.35
C GLY A 104 3.70 -3.57 -9.02
N SER A 105 4.21 -2.36 -8.89
CA SER A 105 4.75 -1.84 -7.64
C SER A 105 4.43 -0.36 -7.51
N VAL A 106 4.45 0.14 -6.28
CA VAL A 106 4.31 1.54 -5.92
C VAL A 106 5.48 1.99 -5.08
N ARG A 107 5.88 3.24 -5.29
CA ARG A 107 6.90 3.96 -4.51
C ARG A 107 6.30 5.25 -3.99
N LEU A 108 6.51 5.54 -2.71
CA LEU A 108 6.08 6.81 -2.12
C LEU A 108 6.81 7.97 -2.78
N LYS A 109 6.07 8.98 -3.25
CA LYS A 109 6.61 10.27 -3.68
C LYS A 109 6.60 11.24 -2.50
N ASP A 110 5.41 11.45 -1.94
CA ASP A 110 5.20 12.38 -0.84
C ASP A 110 3.91 12.02 -0.08
N PHE A 111 3.73 12.57 1.11
CA PHE A 111 2.46 12.50 1.83
C PHE A 111 2.22 13.76 2.67
N ASN A 112 0.96 14.14 2.79
CA ASN A 112 0.51 15.13 3.76
C ASN A 112 -0.30 14.46 4.87
N ALA A 113 -0.25 15.05 6.06
CA ALA A 113 -1.01 14.59 7.22
C ALA A 113 -1.79 15.76 7.81
N TYR A 114 -3.02 15.53 8.25
CA TYR A 114 -3.84 16.53 8.91
C TYR A 114 -4.73 15.89 9.99
N LEU A 115 -4.97 16.65 11.06
CA LEU A 115 -5.84 16.22 12.14
C LEU A 115 -7.30 16.33 11.69
N LYS A 116 -8.04 15.22 11.73
CA LYS A 116 -9.48 15.21 11.45
C LYS A 116 -10.29 15.53 12.70
N TRP A 117 -9.95 14.89 13.81
CA TRP A 117 -10.50 15.15 15.15
C TRP A 117 -9.59 14.55 16.24
N SER A 118 -9.76 15.00 17.48
CA SER A 118 -9.02 14.52 18.65
C SER A 118 -9.82 14.73 19.93
N GLU A 119 -10.01 13.67 20.72
CA GLU A 119 -10.63 13.72 22.06
C GLU A 119 -9.60 14.01 23.16
N ILE A 120 -8.31 13.91 22.82
CA ILE A 120 -7.17 14.06 23.73
C ILE A 120 -6.57 15.47 23.70
N GLY A 121 -7.18 16.39 22.96
CA GLY A 121 -6.73 17.77 22.76
C GLY A 121 -5.94 18.00 21.47
N ASP A 122 -5.29 19.15 21.37
CA ASP A 122 -4.58 19.56 20.16
C ASP A 122 -3.34 18.69 19.90
N LEU A 123 -3.35 18.02 18.74
CA LEU A 123 -2.23 17.22 18.28
C LEU A 123 -1.34 18.01 17.33
N HIS A 124 -0.06 18.09 17.70
CA HIS A 124 0.97 18.70 16.87
C HIS A 124 1.35 17.74 15.73
N ILE A 125 0.67 17.86 14.59
CA ILE A 125 0.85 16.96 13.43
C ILE A 125 2.30 16.86 12.95
N HIS A 126 3.10 17.92 13.08
CA HIS A 126 4.52 17.89 12.71
C HIS A 126 5.33 16.88 13.53
N LEU A 127 4.97 16.63 14.80
CA LEU A 127 5.60 15.60 15.64
C LEU A 127 5.20 14.17 15.20
N LEU A 128 4.07 14.05 14.52
CA LEU A 128 3.53 12.78 14.05
C LEU A 128 4.01 12.41 12.65
N GLN A 129 4.52 13.37 11.87
CA GLN A 129 5.03 13.10 10.53
C GLN A 129 6.08 11.97 10.47
N PRO A 130 7.08 11.88 11.37
CA PRO A 130 8.03 10.77 11.34
C PRO A 130 7.36 9.42 11.60
N VAL A 131 6.39 9.38 12.52
CA VAL A 131 5.61 8.17 12.84
C VAL A 131 4.83 7.72 11.60
N MET A 132 4.12 8.65 10.95
CA MET A 132 3.37 8.35 9.72
C MET A 132 4.27 7.89 8.59
N SER A 133 5.43 8.53 8.41
CA SER A 133 6.42 8.14 7.42
C SER A 133 6.88 6.69 7.64
N THR A 134 7.15 6.31 8.89
CA THR A 134 7.52 4.94 9.26
C THR A 134 6.39 3.95 8.98
N LEU A 135 5.16 4.26 9.38
CA LEU A 135 4.00 3.39 9.12
C LEU A 135 3.78 3.19 7.62
N ILE A 136 3.86 4.26 6.82
CA ILE A 136 3.70 4.18 5.37
C ILE A 136 4.78 3.28 4.76
N LYS A 137 6.06 3.48 5.15
CA LYS A 137 7.20 2.77 4.54
C LYS A 137 7.34 1.31 4.99
N THR A 138 6.93 1.00 6.22
CA THR A 138 7.19 -0.32 6.83
C THR A 138 5.97 -1.23 6.87
N VAL A 139 4.76 -0.67 6.76
CA VAL A 139 3.50 -1.42 6.84
C VAL A 139 2.74 -1.28 5.53
N PHE A 140 2.33 -0.06 5.19
CA PHE A 140 1.41 0.19 4.07
C PHE A 140 2.04 -0.16 2.72
N LEU A 141 3.21 0.41 2.40
CA LEU A 141 3.89 0.18 1.12
C LEU A 141 4.27 -1.29 0.90
N PRO A 142 4.89 -2.01 1.86
CA PRO A 142 5.19 -3.43 1.67
C PRO A 142 3.94 -4.28 1.45
N TYR A 143 2.86 -3.99 2.17
CA TYR A 143 1.60 -4.71 2.02
C TYR A 143 0.97 -4.50 0.64
N VAL A 144 0.91 -3.25 0.17
CA VAL A 144 0.39 -2.92 -1.16
C VAL A 144 1.28 -3.54 -2.24
N ASN A 145 2.61 -3.43 -2.13
CA ASN A 145 3.54 -4.00 -3.09
C ASN A 145 3.46 -5.53 -3.15
N LEU A 146 3.24 -6.21 -2.02
CA LEU A 146 3.03 -7.65 -2.00
C LEU A 146 1.78 -8.05 -2.80
N ARG A 147 0.69 -7.26 -2.70
CA ARG A 147 -0.55 -7.50 -3.45
C ARG A 147 -0.39 -7.18 -4.94
N LEU A 148 0.26 -6.07 -5.27
CA LEU A 148 0.50 -5.67 -6.67
C LEU A 148 1.48 -6.62 -7.37
N TRP A 149 2.47 -7.15 -6.65
CA TRP A 149 3.42 -8.14 -7.17
C TRP A 149 2.75 -9.46 -7.55
N ARG A 150 1.73 -9.91 -6.79
CA ARG A 150 0.92 -11.07 -7.20
C ARG A 150 0.23 -10.83 -8.54
N GLY A 151 -0.07 -9.56 -8.81
CA GLY A 151 -0.57 -9.08 -10.10
C GLY A 151 -1.94 -9.65 -10.45
N PHE A 152 -2.32 -9.44 -11.70
CA PHE A 152 -3.51 -10.00 -12.30
C PHE A 152 -3.10 -10.92 -13.46
N PRO A 153 -3.64 -12.14 -13.54
CA PRO A 153 -3.38 -12.99 -14.69
C PRO A 153 -3.92 -12.29 -15.95
N LEU A 154 -3.08 -12.17 -16.97
CA LEU A 154 -3.52 -11.66 -18.26
C LEU A 154 -4.56 -12.64 -18.85
N PRO A 155 -5.61 -12.15 -19.53
CA PRO A 155 -6.67 -13.01 -20.03
C PRO A 155 -6.09 -14.11 -20.91
N LEU A 156 -6.24 -15.34 -20.41
CA LEU A 156 -5.76 -16.60 -20.99
C LEU A 156 -6.58 -17.03 -22.22
N SER A 157 -7.18 -16.09 -22.96
CA SER A 157 -7.85 -16.37 -24.23
C SER A 157 -6.89 -16.83 -25.34
N LEU A 158 -5.62 -17.08 -24.98
CA LEU A 158 -4.68 -17.83 -25.78
C LEU A 158 -5.12 -19.31 -25.83
N PRO A 159 -5.19 -19.93 -27.02
CA PRO A 159 -5.42 -21.36 -27.13
C PRO A 159 -4.43 -22.14 -26.26
N HIS A 160 -4.86 -23.26 -25.68
CA HIS A 160 -3.97 -24.16 -24.93
C HIS A 160 -2.69 -24.43 -25.72
N GLY A 161 -1.53 -24.13 -25.12
CA GLY A 161 -0.22 -24.32 -25.76
C GLY A 161 0.44 -23.05 -26.32
N TYR A 162 -0.01 -21.85 -25.98
CA TYR A 162 0.68 -20.60 -26.28
C TYR A 162 1.05 -19.80 -25.02
N THR A 163 2.19 -19.11 -25.06
CA THR A 163 2.67 -18.18 -24.02
C THR A 163 3.06 -16.84 -24.64
N LEU A 164 2.97 -15.77 -23.84
CA LEU A 164 3.47 -14.46 -24.23
C LEU A 164 5.01 -14.50 -24.30
N GLN A 165 5.56 -13.93 -25.37
CA GLN A 165 6.99 -13.72 -25.59
C GLN A 165 7.23 -12.25 -25.94
N ASN A 166 8.36 -11.70 -25.50
CA ASN A 166 8.75 -10.30 -25.76
C ASN A 166 7.65 -9.29 -25.38
N ALA A 167 7.00 -9.53 -24.24
CA ALA A 167 5.88 -8.70 -23.81
C ALA A 167 6.40 -7.33 -23.34
N GLU A 168 5.86 -6.27 -23.93
CA GLU A 168 6.14 -4.88 -23.62
C GLU A 168 4.87 -4.18 -23.11
N LEU A 169 5.08 -3.20 -22.22
CA LEU A 169 4.03 -2.37 -21.66
C LEU A 169 4.15 -0.96 -22.19
N VAL A 170 3.06 -0.44 -22.76
CA VAL A 170 2.95 0.95 -23.21
C VAL A 170 1.87 1.64 -22.41
N CYS A 171 2.24 2.71 -21.69
CA CYS A 171 1.31 3.57 -20.97
C CYS A 171 1.01 4.81 -21.81
N SER A 172 -0.27 5.03 -22.17
CA SER A 172 -0.70 6.24 -22.90
C SER A 172 -2.15 6.56 -22.58
N ASP A 173 -2.44 7.85 -22.37
CA ASP A 173 -3.80 8.41 -22.34
C ASP A 173 -4.82 7.60 -21.51
N SER A 174 -4.51 7.39 -20.22
CA SER A 174 -5.34 6.59 -19.30
C SER A 174 -5.47 5.10 -19.64
N ARG A 175 -4.56 4.56 -20.47
CA ARG A 175 -4.53 3.16 -20.86
C ARG A 175 -3.16 2.54 -20.60
N VAL A 176 -3.21 1.26 -20.22
CA VAL A 176 -2.06 0.36 -20.22
C VAL A 176 -2.29 -0.63 -21.35
N ILE A 177 -1.35 -0.66 -22.29
CA ILE A 177 -1.38 -1.53 -23.47
C ILE A 177 -0.30 -2.59 -23.27
N VAL A 178 -0.69 -3.85 -23.46
CA VAL A 178 0.23 -4.98 -23.49
C VAL A 178 0.47 -5.35 -24.95
N CYS A 179 1.70 -5.21 -25.42
CA CYS A 179 2.15 -5.66 -26.74
C CYS A 179 2.99 -6.91 -26.55
N SER A 180 2.74 -8.00 -27.27
CA SER A 180 3.52 -9.22 -27.10
C SER A 180 3.45 -10.09 -28.33
N ASP A 181 4.52 -10.83 -28.58
CA ASP A 181 4.53 -11.96 -29.50
C ASP A 181 3.90 -13.18 -28.82
N LEU A 182 3.42 -14.12 -29.65
CA LEU A 182 2.88 -15.40 -29.19
C LEU A 182 3.83 -16.53 -29.58
N ALA A 183 4.27 -17.30 -28.60
CA ALA A 183 5.09 -18.49 -28.81
C ALA A 183 4.32 -19.74 -28.41
N ARG A 184 4.55 -20.86 -29.11
CA ARG A 184 4.05 -22.16 -28.69
C ARG A 184 4.82 -22.61 -27.45
N THR A 185 4.13 -23.07 -26.41
CA THR A 185 4.72 -23.40 -25.09
C THR A 185 5.86 -24.43 -25.19
N GLU A 186 5.79 -25.36 -26.15
CA GLU A 186 6.83 -26.36 -26.41
C GLU A 186 8.17 -25.76 -26.90
N GLU A 187 8.14 -24.65 -27.64
CA GLU A 187 9.33 -23.97 -28.19
C GLU A 187 9.98 -23.02 -27.17
N TYR A 188 9.21 -22.47 -26.24
CA TYR A 188 9.71 -21.57 -25.18
C TYR A 188 10.67 -22.29 -24.20
N HIS A 189 10.37 -23.54 -23.82
CA HIS A 189 11.25 -24.29 -22.91
C HIS A 189 12.59 -24.67 -23.55
N LEU A 190 12.64 -24.86 -24.88
CA LEU A 190 13.86 -25.17 -25.62
C LEU A 190 14.79 -23.96 -25.80
N SER A 191 14.22 -22.75 -25.93
CA SER A 191 15.01 -21.52 -26.08
C SER A 191 15.67 -21.06 -24.78
N GLN A 192 15.00 -21.23 -23.63
CA GLN A 192 15.63 -20.94 -22.32
C GLN A 192 16.78 -21.90 -21.99
N HIS A 193 16.70 -23.18 -22.36
CA HIS A 193 17.79 -24.14 -22.15
C HIS A 193 19.07 -23.82 -22.93
N ARG A 194 18.97 -23.14 -24.09
CA ARG A 194 20.14 -22.72 -24.89
C ARG A 194 20.86 -21.48 -24.34
N LEU A 195 20.19 -20.67 -23.54
CA LEU A 195 20.77 -19.44 -22.96
C LEU A 195 21.60 -19.70 -21.68
N TYR A 196 21.46 -20.87 -21.05
CA TYR A 196 22.21 -21.26 -19.85
C TYR A 196 23.46 -22.11 -20.11
N TYR A 197 23.73 -22.46 -21.37
CA TYR A 197 24.85 -23.36 -21.76
C TYR A 197 25.78 -22.75 -22.82
N ASN A 198 25.81 -21.43 -22.99
CA ASN A 198 26.83 -20.71 -23.75
C ASN A 198 27.52 -19.67 -22.89
#